data_AF-A0A962JYT9-F1
#
_entry.id   AF-A0A962JYT9-F1
#
_cell.length_a   1.000
_cell.length_b   1.000
_cell.length_c   1.000
_cell.angle_alpha   90.00
_cell.angle_beta   90.00
_cell.angle_gamma   90.00
#
_symmetry.space_group_name_H-M   'P 1'
#
loop_
_entity.id
_entity.type
_entity.pdbx_description
1 polymer ?
#
loop_
_entity_poly.entity_id
_entity_poly.type
_entity_poly.pdbx_seq_one_letter_code
_entity_poly.pdbx_strand_id
1 'polypeptide(L)'
;MENSQQGWVKPARTLLATIACAAVVSVASQAAFAQAGSKVRAEYPQLADLLNAFNLTQAQTFEAVAKINADPAYKAERAELADHMGMMKKMTMSEMMASGMMTHSGVTHSMSNSPYPQGEVEARVQLLSVMRASHGNEEVENAFLDNAAIGRHAAEVLRRGRDFENSLFEIYLDAGITDKPAAVEGAIAEYLSDERHSVSPLLSVSNYLVNHDQSDGFKTAFPRLSGLMWTQHWLQLASLEAIILGELDKQFAGSMSVAMERFWNKVGTDGGMSMFPAPSEQPLAPAIAPDLYTQSPEAAIILDNLNILETVLADILAYPNVMDREARMDAAVAVFTDKNSDAVLKPLDYLVFALRGGIYDQGGPAVGELSRSERNRSRDAMGMVHVATMK
;
A
#
# COMPACT_ATOMS: atom_id res chain seq x y z
N MET A 1 -34.56 68.55 23.61
CA MET A 1 -35.20 67.27 23.92
C MET A 1 -35.79 66.76 22.62
N GLU A 2 -35.33 65.56 22.20
CA GLU A 2 -35.96 64.57 21.29
C GLU A 2 -36.72 65.02 20.03
N ASN A 3 -36.68 64.37 18.88
CA ASN A 3 -35.95 63.23 18.30
C ASN A 3 -36.44 63.13 16.84
N SER A 4 -35.73 62.37 15.99
CA SER A 4 -36.18 61.70 14.74
C SER A 4 -36.62 62.54 13.52
N GLN A 5 -36.41 62.13 12.25
CA GLN A 5 -35.48 61.28 11.51
C GLN A 5 -35.87 61.38 10.00
N GLN A 6 -34.97 60.95 9.10
CA GLN A 6 -35.15 60.67 7.65
C GLN A 6 -35.45 61.87 6.73
N GLY A 7 -34.80 62.05 5.57
CA GLY A 7 -33.90 61.25 4.75
C GLY A 7 -34.08 61.71 3.28
N TRP A 8 -33.04 61.61 2.44
CA TRP A 8 -33.05 61.35 0.98
C TRP A 8 -31.72 61.82 0.36
N VAL A 9 -30.88 60.88 -0.06
CA VAL A 9 -29.73 61.12 -0.96
C VAL A 9 -29.78 60.11 -2.11
N LYS A 10 -29.41 60.61 -3.28
CA LYS A 10 -29.48 60.12 -4.66
C LYS A 10 -28.85 58.73 -4.95
N PRO A 11 -29.17 58.10 -6.11
CA PRO A 11 -28.72 56.77 -6.46
C PRO A 11 -27.32 56.77 -7.08
N ALA A 12 -26.51 55.75 -6.76
CA ALA A 12 -25.27 55.43 -7.45
C ALA A 12 -25.37 54.02 -8.04
N ARG A 13 -24.95 53.91 -9.31
CA ARG A 13 -24.91 52.72 -10.15
C ARG A 13 -24.08 51.61 -9.51
N THR A 14 -24.52 50.36 -9.62
CA THR A 14 -23.67 49.19 -9.37
C THR A 14 -23.80 48.22 -10.53
N LEU A 15 -22.64 47.87 -11.10
CA LEU A 15 -22.48 46.94 -12.21
C LEU A 15 -22.92 45.53 -11.81
N LEU A 16 -23.54 44.86 -12.77
CA LEU A 16 -23.82 43.43 -12.82
C LEU A 16 -22.50 42.63 -12.75
N ALA A 17 -22.36 41.80 -11.72
CA ALA A 17 -21.42 40.68 -11.71
C ALA A 17 -22.22 39.39 -11.88
N THR A 18 -22.19 38.84 -13.09
CA THR A 18 -22.80 37.55 -13.43
C THR A 18 -21.93 36.45 -12.85
N ILE A 19 -22.39 35.81 -11.76
CA ILE A 19 -21.76 34.61 -11.20
C ILE A 19 -22.17 33.44 -12.09
N ALA A 20 -21.22 32.93 -12.88
CA ALA A 20 -21.36 31.65 -13.57
C ALA A 20 -21.27 30.54 -12.52
N CYS A 21 -22.40 29.88 -12.23
CA CYS A 21 -22.42 28.65 -11.44
C CYS A 21 -21.74 27.55 -12.27
N ALA A 22 -20.54 27.14 -11.89
CA ALA A 22 -19.99 25.86 -12.29
C ALA A 22 -20.84 24.77 -11.63
N ALA A 23 -21.61 24.04 -12.42
CA ALA A 23 -22.32 22.86 -11.96
C ALA A 23 -21.28 21.77 -11.69
N VAL A 24 -20.94 21.58 -10.41
CA VAL A 24 -20.26 20.36 -9.95
C VAL A 24 -21.27 19.24 -10.12
N VAL A 25 -21.11 18.44 -11.18
CA VAL A 25 -21.82 17.17 -11.32
C VAL A 25 -21.18 16.23 -10.32
N SER A 26 -21.74 16.18 -9.11
CA SER A 26 -21.45 15.11 -8.16
C SER A 26 -22.00 13.81 -8.73
N VAL A 27 -21.16 13.06 -9.43
CA VAL A 27 -21.42 11.64 -9.71
C VAL A 27 -21.25 10.91 -8.38
N ALA A 28 -22.25 11.01 -7.51
CA ALA A 28 -22.40 10.10 -6.39
C ALA A 28 -22.91 8.76 -6.95
N SER A 29 -22.01 8.01 -7.60
CA SER A 29 -22.22 6.58 -7.79
C SER A 29 -22.18 5.95 -6.42
N GLN A 30 -23.31 5.39 -6.00
CA GLN A 30 -23.38 4.42 -4.90
C GLN A 30 -22.53 3.22 -5.34
N ALA A 31 -21.22 3.28 -5.08
CA ALA A 31 -20.32 2.18 -5.32
C ALA A 31 -20.63 1.11 -4.26
N ALA A 32 -20.85 -0.12 -4.71
CA ALA A 32 -20.66 -1.27 -3.85
C ALA A 32 -19.24 -1.16 -3.29
N PHE A 33 -19.13 -1.01 -1.98
CA PHE A 33 -17.87 -0.75 -1.32
C PHE A 33 -16.95 -2.00 -1.45
N ALA A 34 -15.64 -1.84 -1.34
CA ALA A 34 -14.57 -2.83 -1.32
C ALA A 34 -14.37 -3.75 -2.55
N GLN A 35 -15.28 -3.77 -3.53
CA GLN A 35 -15.13 -4.61 -4.73
C GLN A 35 -14.28 -3.95 -5.81
N ALA A 36 -13.54 -4.78 -6.54
CA ALA A 36 -12.96 -4.39 -7.82
C ALA A 36 -14.04 -3.74 -8.69
N GLY A 37 -13.76 -2.52 -9.12
CA GLY A 37 -14.74 -1.68 -9.79
C GLY A 37 -15.21 -2.27 -11.13
N SER A 38 -16.31 -1.71 -11.63
CA SER A 38 -17.00 -2.21 -12.83
C SER A 38 -16.10 -2.22 -14.08
N LYS A 39 -15.18 -1.26 -14.21
CA LYS A 39 -14.26 -1.16 -15.34
C LYS A 39 -13.14 -2.16 -15.21
N VAL A 40 -12.56 -2.35 -14.01
CA VAL A 40 -11.57 -3.42 -13.79
C VAL A 40 -12.14 -4.77 -14.19
N ARG A 41 -13.36 -5.07 -13.76
CA ARG A 41 -14.01 -6.35 -14.10
C ARG A 41 -14.31 -6.49 -15.60
N ALA A 42 -14.66 -5.39 -16.27
CA ALA A 42 -14.93 -5.40 -17.71
C ALA A 42 -13.66 -5.60 -18.54
N GLU A 43 -12.55 -4.94 -18.18
CA GLU A 43 -11.31 -4.97 -18.96
C GLU A 43 -10.35 -6.09 -18.53
N TYR A 44 -10.25 -6.35 -17.22
CA TYR A 44 -9.33 -7.30 -16.60
C TYR A 44 -10.03 -8.18 -15.57
N PRO A 45 -10.93 -9.11 -15.98
CA PRO A 45 -11.73 -9.92 -15.04
C PRO A 45 -10.87 -10.74 -14.06
N GLN A 46 -9.73 -11.28 -14.51
CA GLN A 46 -8.82 -12.02 -13.62
C GLN A 46 -8.18 -11.14 -12.54
N LEU A 47 -7.85 -9.88 -12.88
CA LEU A 47 -7.36 -8.93 -11.89
C LEU A 47 -8.46 -8.55 -10.92
N ALA A 48 -9.69 -8.33 -11.39
CA ALA A 48 -10.82 -8.02 -10.53
C ALA A 48 -11.08 -9.13 -9.50
N ASP A 49 -11.01 -10.40 -9.92
CA ASP A 49 -11.15 -11.54 -9.01
C ASP A 49 -10.02 -11.59 -7.97
N LEU A 50 -8.77 -11.32 -8.39
CA LEU A 50 -7.63 -11.25 -7.47
C LEU A 50 -7.74 -10.10 -6.47
N LEU A 51 -8.10 -8.89 -6.90
CA LEU A 51 -8.24 -7.74 -6.01
C LEU A 51 -9.30 -8.00 -4.93
N ASN A 52 -10.42 -8.63 -5.30
CA ASN A 52 -11.41 -9.06 -4.32
C ASN A 52 -10.86 -10.11 -3.35
N ALA A 53 -10.12 -11.09 -3.87
CA ALA A 53 -9.52 -12.12 -3.05
C ALA A 53 -8.43 -11.55 -2.12
N PHE A 54 -7.75 -10.47 -2.50
CA PHE A 54 -6.72 -9.81 -1.68
C PHE A 54 -7.31 -9.27 -0.38
N ASN A 55 -8.48 -8.63 -0.43
CA ASN A 55 -9.18 -8.18 0.79
C ASN A 55 -9.35 -9.33 1.80
N LEU A 56 -9.80 -10.49 1.31
CA LEU A 56 -10.00 -11.68 2.14
C LEU A 56 -8.70 -12.25 2.64
N THR A 57 -7.69 -12.40 1.77
CA THR A 57 -6.42 -12.99 2.18
C THR A 57 -5.63 -12.09 3.12
N GLN A 58 -5.69 -10.76 2.97
CA GLN A 58 -5.04 -9.82 3.88
C GLN A 58 -5.72 -9.86 5.25
N ALA A 59 -7.05 -9.81 5.31
CA ALA A 59 -7.80 -9.97 6.54
C ALA A 59 -7.46 -11.31 7.23
N GLN A 60 -7.57 -12.43 6.51
CA GLN A 60 -7.28 -13.76 7.06
C GLN A 60 -5.81 -13.93 7.45
N THR A 61 -4.88 -13.16 6.88
CA THR A 61 -3.48 -13.15 7.32
C THR A 61 -3.36 -12.66 8.76
N PHE A 62 -4.10 -11.61 9.15
CA PHE A 62 -4.11 -11.13 10.54
C PHE A 62 -4.63 -12.20 11.50
N GLU A 63 -5.69 -12.92 11.13
CA GLU A 63 -6.24 -14.00 11.95
C GLU A 63 -5.30 -15.19 12.06
N ALA A 64 -4.66 -15.58 10.95
CA ALA A 64 -3.67 -16.65 10.93
C ALA A 64 -2.48 -16.33 11.83
N VAL A 65 -1.93 -15.12 11.73
CA VAL A 65 -0.84 -14.64 12.58
C VAL A 65 -1.25 -14.67 14.05
N ALA A 66 -2.41 -14.09 14.38
CA ALA A 66 -2.93 -14.05 15.74
C ALA A 66 -3.13 -15.47 16.33
N LYS A 67 -3.72 -16.37 15.53
CA LYS A 67 -3.98 -17.76 15.91
C LYS A 67 -2.68 -18.53 16.18
N ILE A 68 -1.71 -18.46 15.27
CA ILE A 68 -0.42 -19.15 15.41
C ILE A 68 0.33 -18.60 16.63
N ASN A 69 0.35 -17.27 16.81
CA ASN A 69 1.02 -16.64 17.94
C ASN A 69 0.34 -16.95 19.29
N ALA A 70 -0.96 -17.27 19.30
CA ALA A 70 -1.69 -17.68 20.49
C ALA A 70 -1.55 -19.18 20.83
N ASP A 71 -1.10 -20.02 19.89
CA ASP A 71 -1.11 -21.48 20.06
C ASP A 71 -0.15 -21.93 21.18
N PRO A 72 -0.62 -22.62 22.23
CA PRO A 72 0.26 -23.15 23.28
C PRO A 72 1.37 -24.07 22.78
N ALA A 73 1.18 -24.74 21.62
CA ALA A 73 2.17 -25.63 21.02
C ALA A 73 3.48 -24.90 20.65
N TYR A 74 3.40 -23.64 20.24
CA TYR A 74 4.55 -22.83 19.82
C TYR A 74 5.18 -21.98 20.93
N LYS A 75 4.95 -22.34 22.21
CA LYS A 75 5.42 -21.52 23.34
C LYS A 75 6.95 -21.40 23.40
N ALA A 76 7.68 -22.48 23.08
CA ALA A 76 9.14 -22.48 23.12
C ALA A 76 9.72 -21.62 21.99
N GLU A 77 9.22 -21.82 20.77
CA GLU A 77 9.59 -21.11 19.55
C GLU A 77 9.29 -19.62 19.67
N ARG A 78 8.16 -19.24 20.30
CA ARG A 78 7.88 -17.84 20.66
C ARG A 78 8.88 -17.22 21.62
N ALA A 79 9.35 -17.97 22.61
CA ALA A 79 10.34 -17.47 23.55
C ALA A 79 11.68 -17.26 22.86
N GLU A 80 12.11 -18.20 22.02
CA GLU A 80 13.32 -18.07 21.20
C GLU A 80 13.24 -16.89 20.24
N LEU A 81 12.09 -16.70 19.57
CA LEU A 81 11.84 -15.54 18.72
C LEU A 81 11.96 -14.23 19.53
N ALA A 82 11.39 -14.18 20.74
CA ALA A 82 11.47 -12.98 21.59
C ALA A 82 12.91 -12.64 21.96
N ASP A 83 13.72 -13.65 22.31
CA ASP A 83 15.13 -13.47 22.61
C ASP A 83 15.91 -12.99 21.37
N HIS A 84 15.63 -13.58 20.21
CA HIS A 84 16.24 -13.18 18.94
C HIS A 84 15.90 -11.72 18.57
N MET A 85 14.64 -11.34 18.60
CA MET A 85 14.21 -9.97 18.31
C MET A 85 14.75 -8.96 19.35
N GLY A 86 14.79 -9.34 20.63
CA GLY A 86 15.38 -8.54 21.69
C GLY A 86 16.89 -8.36 21.54
N MET A 87 17.58 -9.33 20.94
CA MET A 87 18.99 -9.21 20.57
C MET A 87 19.17 -8.27 19.38
N MET A 88 18.41 -8.45 18.28
CA MET A 88 18.49 -7.59 17.11
C MET A 88 18.27 -6.11 17.44
N LYS A 89 17.28 -5.79 18.30
CA LYS A 89 16.98 -4.42 18.71
C LYS A 89 18.14 -3.74 19.48
N LYS A 90 19.04 -4.52 20.09
CA LYS A 90 20.17 -4.01 20.88
C LYS A 90 21.48 -3.93 20.10
N MET A 91 21.57 -4.61 18.95
CA MET A 91 22.79 -4.65 18.14
C MET A 91 22.83 -3.49 17.15
N THR A 92 24.00 -2.89 17.00
CA THR A 92 24.27 -1.96 15.90
C THR A 92 24.37 -2.71 14.57
N MET A 93 24.17 -2.01 13.45
CA MET A 93 24.38 -2.58 12.11
C MET A 93 25.78 -3.18 11.94
N SER A 94 26.80 -2.57 12.53
CA SER A 94 28.18 -3.08 12.51
C SER A 94 28.32 -4.41 13.26
N GLU A 95 27.65 -4.55 14.40
CA GLU A 95 27.63 -5.79 15.19
C GLU A 95 26.79 -6.88 14.53
N MET A 96 25.69 -6.50 13.86
CA MET A 96 24.91 -7.43 13.05
C MET A 96 25.71 -7.93 11.84
N MET A 97 26.44 -7.06 11.13
CA MET A 97 27.35 -7.48 10.06
C MET A 97 28.47 -8.40 10.59
N ALA A 98 29.08 -8.06 11.72
CA ALA A 98 30.18 -8.82 12.31
C ALA A 98 29.75 -10.21 12.84
N SER A 99 28.49 -10.36 13.26
CA SER A 99 27.90 -11.63 13.67
C SER A 99 27.41 -12.48 12.50
N GLY A 100 27.60 -12.01 11.25
CA GLY A 100 27.03 -12.66 10.08
C GLY A 100 25.50 -12.58 10.04
N MET A 101 24.91 -11.68 10.84
CA MET A 101 23.50 -11.34 10.89
C MET A 101 23.10 -10.33 9.80
N MET A 102 23.92 -10.08 8.77
CA MET A 102 23.63 -9.18 7.63
C MET A 102 24.25 -9.69 6.30
N THR A 103 23.50 -9.61 5.20
CA THR A 103 23.97 -9.71 3.80
C THR A 103 23.98 -8.33 3.12
N HIS A 104 24.47 -8.26 1.87
CA HIS A 104 24.39 -7.07 1.03
C HIS A 104 22.96 -6.52 0.81
N SER A 105 21.91 -7.29 1.12
CA SER A 105 20.49 -6.91 1.02
C SER A 105 19.83 -6.60 2.38
N GLY A 106 20.58 -6.47 3.48
CA GLY A 106 20.04 -6.22 4.82
C GLY A 106 20.38 -7.32 5.83
N VAL A 107 19.69 -7.39 6.98
CA VAL A 107 19.90 -8.42 8.02
C VAL A 107 19.87 -9.81 7.35
N THR A 108 20.86 -10.68 7.56
CA THR A 108 20.79 -12.06 7.07
C THR A 108 19.54 -12.62 7.69
N HIS A 109 18.64 -13.02 6.80
CA HIS A 109 17.50 -13.87 7.09
C HIS A 109 18.00 -15.22 7.63
N SER A 110 18.51 -15.25 8.86
CA SER A 110 18.70 -16.47 9.63
C SER A 110 17.38 -16.89 10.27
N MET A 111 16.29 -16.76 9.51
CA MET A 111 15.06 -17.54 9.53
C MET A 111 14.49 -17.49 8.11
N SER A 112 15.24 -18.02 7.14
CA SER A 112 14.65 -18.46 5.86
C SER A 112 13.52 -19.48 6.07
N ASN A 113 13.43 -20.02 7.29
CA ASN A 113 12.34 -20.79 7.82
C ASN A 113 11.70 -20.06 8.99
N SER A 114 10.38 -19.91 8.97
CA SER A 114 9.60 -19.40 10.09
C SER A 114 9.86 -20.20 11.38
N PRO A 115 9.83 -19.55 12.57
CA PRO A 115 9.75 -20.24 13.86
C PRO A 115 8.49 -21.11 14.01
N TYR A 116 7.48 -20.94 13.13
CA TYR A 116 6.23 -21.69 13.12
C TYR A 116 6.07 -22.47 11.80
N PRO A 117 6.99 -23.39 11.47
CA PRO A 117 7.11 -23.94 10.12
C PRO A 117 5.82 -24.65 9.65
N GLN A 118 5.15 -25.39 10.53
CA GLN A 118 3.90 -26.06 10.17
C GLN A 118 2.72 -25.10 10.09
N GLY A 119 2.51 -24.30 11.15
CA GLY A 119 1.38 -23.37 11.22
C GLY A 119 1.40 -22.34 10.08
N GLU A 120 2.57 -21.82 9.75
CA GLU A 120 2.73 -20.86 8.66
C GLU A 120 2.47 -21.51 7.28
N VAL A 121 2.97 -22.73 7.05
CA VAL A 121 2.74 -23.44 5.79
C VAL A 121 1.25 -23.75 5.62
N GLU A 122 0.57 -24.21 6.66
CA GLU A 122 -0.86 -24.48 6.63
C GLU A 122 -1.67 -23.20 6.35
N ALA A 123 -1.35 -22.11 7.05
CA ALA A 123 -1.98 -20.81 6.82
C ALA A 123 -1.77 -20.34 5.37
N ARG A 124 -0.54 -20.44 4.85
CA ARG A 124 -0.24 -20.06 3.47
C ARG A 124 -1.04 -20.89 2.46
N VAL A 125 -1.13 -22.21 2.64
CA VAL A 125 -1.92 -23.07 1.75
C VAL A 125 -3.40 -22.67 1.76
N GLN A 126 -3.96 -22.35 2.93
CA GLN A 126 -5.34 -21.87 3.05
C GLN A 126 -5.54 -20.55 2.32
N LEU A 127 -4.66 -19.56 2.54
CA LEU A 127 -4.71 -18.27 1.86
C LEU A 127 -4.59 -18.40 0.33
N LEU A 128 -3.74 -19.31 -0.16
CA LEU A 128 -3.65 -19.59 -1.60
C LEU A 128 -4.91 -20.24 -2.16
N SER A 129 -5.61 -21.05 -1.36
CA SER A 129 -6.91 -21.60 -1.75
C SER A 129 -7.97 -20.49 -1.86
N VAL A 130 -7.99 -19.56 -0.89
CA VAL A 130 -8.87 -18.38 -0.92
C VAL A 130 -8.54 -17.52 -2.13
N MET A 131 -7.26 -17.19 -2.36
CA MET A 131 -6.84 -16.38 -3.50
C MET A 131 -7.26 -16.93 -4.88
N ARG A 132 -7.40 -18.26 -5.00
CA ARG A 132 -7.79 -18.94 -6.24
C ARG A 132 -9.29 -19.20 -6.37
N ALA A 133 -10.06 -18.96 -5.31
CA ALA A 133 -11.49 -19.15 -5.30
C ALA A 133 -12.23 -17.90 -5.82
N SER A 134 -13.49 -18.09 -6.19
CA SER A 134 -14.41 -16.99 -6.48
C SER A 134 -15.18 -16.63 -5.22
N HIS A 135 -15.33 -15.33 -4.95
CA HIS A 135 -15.90 -14.82 -3.70
C HIS A 135 -17.16 -14.02 -3.92
N GLY A 136 -18.06 -14.06 -2.94
CA GLY A 136 -19.27 -13.26 -2.94
C GLY A 136 -19.00 -11.79 -2.62
N ASN A 137 -19.85 -10.92 -3.14
CA ASN A 137 -19.79 -9.48 -2.91
C ASN A 137 -19.78 -9.09 -1.42
N GLU A 138 -20.71 -9.68 -0.65
CA GLU A 138 -20.86 -9.43 0.79
C GLU A 138 -19.64 -9.91 1.60
N GLU A 139 -19.02 -11.02 1.17
CA GLU A 139 -17.84 -11.59 1.82
C GLU A 139 -16.64 -10.65 1.64
N VAL A 140 -16.43 -10.15 0.42
CA VAL A 140 -15.34 -9.21 0.11
C VAL A 140 -15.54 -7.87 0.82
N GLU A 141 -16.77 -7.39 0.90
CA GLU A 141 -17.14 -6.12 1.56
C GLU A 141 -16.85 -6.13 3.05
N ASN A 142 -17.13 -7.25 3.71
CA ASN A 142 -17.00 -7.39 5.15
C ASN A 142 -15.68 -8.04 5.60
N ALA A 143 -14.78 -8.37 4.67
CA ALA A 143 -13.53 -9.10 4.95
C ALA A 143 -12.74 -8.56 6.15
N PHE A 144 -12.56 -7.24 6.24
CA PHE A 144 -11.88 -6.61 7.36
C PHE A 144 -12.80 -6.38 8.58
N LEU A 145 -14.09 -6.13 8.37
CA LEU A 145 -15.04 -5.80 9.44
C LEU A 145 -15.36 -7.03 10.32
N ASP A 146 -15.38 -8.22 9.71
CA ASP A 146 -15.60 -9.49 10.40
C ASP A 146 -14.33 -10.04 11.05
N ASN A 147 -13.20 -9.34 10.90
CA ASN A 147 -11.91 -9.79 11.38
C ASN A 147 -11.79 -9.65 12.90
N ALA A 148 -11.54 -10.76 13.59
CA ALA A 148 -11.42 -10.75 15.05
C ALA A 148 -10.02 -10.35 15.57
N ALA A 149 -9.01 -10.32 14.70
CA ALA A 149 -7.62 -10.05 15.09
C ALA A 149 -7.28 -8.56 15.10
N ILE A 150 -8.00 -7.73 14.35
CA ILE A 150 -7.81 -6.27 14.31
C ILE A 150 -9.00 -5.53 14.92
N GLY A 151 -8.76 -4.33 15.45
CA GLY A 151 -9.82 -3.48 15.99
C GLY A 151 -10.73 -2.93 14.91
N ARG A 152 -11.98 -2.61 15.28
CA ARG A 152 -12.99 -2.06 14.34
C ARG A 152 -12.53 -0.79 13.63
N HIS A 153 -11.76 0.07 14.30
CA HIS A 153 -11.25 1.29 13.69
C HIS A 153 -10.23 0.98 12.59
N ALA A 154 -9.29 0.06 12.85
CA ALA A 154 -8.35 -0.43 11.84
C ALA A 154 -9.09 -1.01 10.62
N ALA A 155 -10.10 -1.85 10.87
CA ALA A 155 -10.90 -2.48 9.82
C ALA A 155 -11.58 -1.45 8.90
N GLU A 156 -12.19 -0.40 9.45
CA GLU A 156 -12.82 0.66 8.65
C GLU A 156 -11.80 1.48 7.85
N VAL A 157 -10.61 1.75 8.41
CA VAL A 157 -9.53 2.43 7.68
C VAL A 157 -9.07 1.60 6.48
N LEU A 158 -8.84 0.30 6.67
CA LEU A 158 -8.43 -0.59 5.58
C LEU A 158 -9.52 -0.72 4.52
N ARG A 159 -10.79 -0.91 4.94
CA ARG A 159 -11.94 -0.98 4.02
C ARG A 159 -12.05 0.28 3.17
N ARG A 160 -11.99 1.47 3.79
CA ARG A 160 -12.01 2.75 3.07
C ARG A 160 -10.78 2.92 2.16
N GLY A 161 -9.63 2.42 2.58
CA GLY A 161 -8.42 2.39 1.75
C GLY A 161 -8.61 1.58 0.47
N ARG A 162 -9.26 0.42 0.55
CA ARG A 162 -9.61 -0.40 -0.62
C ARG A 162 -10.61 0.31 -1.53
N ASP A 163 -11.56 1.05 -0.98
CA ASP A 163 -12.48 1.90 -1.77
C ASP A 163 -11.72 2.96 -2.58
N PHE A 164 -10.73 3.61 -1.96
CA PHE A 164 -9.88 4.60 -2.62
C PHE A 164 -9.04 3.97 -3.75
N GLU A 165 -8.40 2.84 -3.48
CA GLU A 165 -7.62 2.11 -4.50
C GLU A 165 -8.49 1.71 -5.71
N ASN A 166 -9.68 1.16 -5.47
CA ASN A 166 -10.63 0.83 -6.54
C ASN A 166 -11.05 2.07 -7.34
N SER A 167 -11.19 3.22 -6.68
CA SER A 167 -11.51 4.48 -7.35
C SER A 167 -10.39 4.92 -8.30
N LEU A 168 -9.12 4.72 -7.93
CA LEU A 168 -7.99 5.00 -8.83
C LEU A 168 -8.03 4.11 -10.08
N PHE A 169 -8.30 2.82 -9.91
CA PHE A 169 -8.47 1.92 -11.06
C PHE A 169 -9.61 2.37 -11.98
N GLU A 170 -10.78 2.70 -11.43
CA GLU A 170 -11.91 3.18 -12.23
C GLU A 170 -11.56 4.47 -12.99
N ILE A 171 -10.83 5.39 -12.35
CA ILE A 171 -10.39 6.64 -13.01
C ILE A 171 -9.45 6.35 -14.16
N TYR A 172 -8.38 5.58 -13.94
CA TYR A 172 -7.38 5.30 -14.97
C TYR A 172 -7.89 4.38 -16.07
N LEU A 173 -8.91 3.55 -15.83
CA LEU A 173 -9.53 2.75 -16.90
C LEU A 173 -10.62 3.50 -17.66
N ASP A 174 -11.14 4.61 -17.14
CA ASP A 174 -12.20 5.35 -17.84
C ASP A 174 -11.67 6.20 -19.00
N ALA A 175 -11.76 5.68 -20.23
CA ALA A 175 -11.44 6.45 -21.43
C ALA A 175 -12.32 7.71 -21.62
N GLY A 176 -13.46 7.82 -20.92
CA GLY A 176 -14.30 9.01 -20.90
C GLY A 176 -13.78 10.14 -20.01
N ILE A 177 -12.87 9.85 -19.08
CA ILE A 177 -12.23 10.87 -18.23
C ILE A 177 -11.01 11.42 -18.97
N THR A 178 -11.15 12.65 -19.46
CA THR A 178 -10.06 13.33 -20.19
C THR A 178 -9.02 13.97 -19.27
N ASP A 179 -9.44 14.39 -18.07
CA ASP A 179 -8.58 15.03 -17.07
C ASP A 179 -8.41 14.08 -15.87
N LYS A 180 -7.54 13.07 -16.03
CA LYS A 180 -7.24 12.09 -15.00
C LYS A 180 -6.66 12.75 -13.73
N PRO A 181 -5.73 13.72 -13.81
CA PRO A 181 -5.24 14.41 -12.62
C PRO A 181 -6.36 15.05 -11.79
N ALA A 182 -7.26 15.80 -12.41
CA ALA A 182 -8.38 16.42 -11.68
C ALA A 182 -9.34 15.37 -11.09
N ALA A 183 -9.59 14.26 -11.77
CA ALA A 183 -10.40 13.17 -11.25
C ALA A 183 -9.75 12.49 -10.03
N VAL A 184 -8.42 12.29 -10.07
CA VAL A 184 -7.65 11.74 -8.93
C VAL A 184 -7.67 12.71 -7.75
N GLU A 185 -7.50 14.01 -7.97
CA GLU A 185 -7.64 15.04 -6.92
C GLU A 185 -9.04 14.98 -6.26
N GLY A 186 -10.09 14.79 -7.07
CA GLY A 186 -11.45 14.59 -6.56
C GLY A 186 -11.58 13.34 -5.68
N ALA A 187 -11.00 12.21 -6.11
CA ALA A 187 -11.00 10.98 -5.33
C ALA A 187 -10.20 11.09 -4.02
N ILE A 188 -9.08 11.82 -4.03
CA ILE A 188 -8.30 12.13 -2.82
C ILE A 188 -9.16 12.96 -1.86
N ALA A 189 -9.81 14.01 -2.34
CA ALA A 189 -10.68 14.86 -1.51
C ALA A 189 -11.85 14.08 -0.90
N GLU A 190 -12.51 13.22 -1.69
CA GLU A 190 -13.56 12.31 -1.22
C GLU A 190 -13.01 11.36 -0.15
N TYR A 191 -11.86 10.73 -0.39
CA TYR A 191 -11.22 9.82 0.55
C TYR A 191 -10.90 10.51 1.88
N LEU A 192 -10.29 11.69 1.83
CA LEU A 192 -9.88 12.47 3.01
C LEU A 192 -11.04 13.15 3.75
N SER A 193 -12.25 13.18 3.17
CA SER A 193 -13.43 13.77 3.82
C SER A 193 -13.85 13.09 5.12
N ASP A 194 -13.47 11.81 5.30
CA ASP A 194 -13.55 11.11 6.58
C ASP A 194 -12.17 11.10 7.23
N GLU A 195 -11.88 12.12 8.02
CA GLU A 195 -10.58 12.28 8.67
C GLU A 195 -10.24 11.10 9.61
N ARG A 196 -11.27 10.46 10.18
CA ARG A 196 -11.11 9.37 11.14
C ARG A 196 -10.71 8.06 10.46
N HIS A 197 -11.22 7.81 9.26
CA HIS A 197 -11.02 6.53 8.57
C HIS A 197 -10.14 6.63 7.31
N SER A 198 -9.51 7.77 7.06
CA SER A 198 -8.53 7.94 5.99
C SER A 198 -7.12 7.98 6.56
N VAL A 199 -6.16 7.37 5.86
CA VAL A 199 -4.74 7.60 6.17
C VAL A 199 -4.28 8.97 5.67
N SER A 200 -3.19 9.45 6.26
CA SER A 200 -2.59 10.73 5.93
C SER A 200 -2.04 10.74 4.49
N PRO A 201 -2.21 11.83 3.74
CA PRO A 201 -1.48 12.04 2.48
C PRO A 201 -0.05 12.51 2.73
N LEU A 202 0.37 12.65 3.99
CA LEU A 202 1.68 13.14 4.37
C LEU A 202 2.71 12.01 4.42
N LEU A 203 3.92 12.38 4.00
CA LEU A 203 5.10 11.52 3.88
C LEU A 203 5.68 11.04 5.22
N SER A 204 5.19 11.55 6.35
CA SER A 204 5.73 11.29 7.70
C SER A 204 5.64 9.82 8.11
N VAL A 205 4.59 9.12 7.67
CA VAL A 205 4.21 7.84 8.26
C VAL A 205 5.03 6.68 7.70
N SER A 206 5.67 6.84 6.55
CA SER A 206 6.38 5.75 5.90
C SER A 206 7.58 5.26 6.75
N ASN A 207 8.26 6.17 7.45
CA ASN A 207 9.35 5.82 8.37
C ASN A 207 8.87 5.04 9.61
N TYR A 208 7.56 5.00 9.87
CA TYR A 208 7.00 4.22 10.97
C TYR A 208 7.24 2.72 10.77
N LEU A 209 7.24 2.23 9.53
CA LEU A 209 7.50 0.83 9.17
C LEU A 209 8.74 0.24 9.88
N VAL A 210 9.82 1.02 9.94
CA VAL A 210 11.12 0.54 10.44
C VAL A 210 11.43 0.98 11.87
N ASN A 211 10.74 1.98 12.40
CA ASN A 211 11.08 2.58 13.70
C ASN A 211 10.10 2.27 14.83
N HIS A 212 8.95 1.67 14.52
CA HIS A 212 8.00 1.29 15.57
C HIS A 212 8.54 0.15 16.43
N ASP A 213 8.05 0.03 17.67
CA ASP A 213 8.65 -0.87 18.65
C ASP A 213 8.61 -2.36 18.25
N GLN A 214 7.65 -2.73 17.40
CA GLN A 214 7.38 -4.08 16.92
C GLN A 214 7.92 -4.32 15.50
N SER A 215 8.70 -3.39 14.94
CA SER A 215 9.17 -3.49 13.55
C SER A 215 9.88 -4.83 13.27
N ASP A 216 9.71 -5.29 12.03
CA ASP A 216 10.19 -6.57 11.52
C ASP A 216 9.55 -7.82 12.15
N GLY A 217 8.62 -7.67 13.11
CA GLY A 217 7.92 -8.79 13.74
C GLY A 217 7.27 -9.75 12.74
N PHE A 218 6.60 -9.21 11.74
CA PHE A 218 5.88 -10.02 10.76
C PHE A 218 6.83 -10.78 9.84
N LYS A 219 7.83 -10.09 9.26
CA LYS A 219 8.76 -10.71 8.32
C LYS A 219 9.72 -11.70 8.99
N THR A 220 10.06 -11.49 10.27
CA THR A 220 10.89 -12.41 11.03
C THR A 220 10.12 -13.65 11.48
N ALA A 221 8.88 -13.48 11.95
CA ALA A 221 8.09 -14.58 12.50
C ALA A 221 7.30 -15.36 11.44
N PHE A 222 6.89 -14.68 10.37
CA PHE A 222 6.06 -15.23 9.29
C PHE A 222 6.55 -14.80 7.89
N PRO A 223 7.81 -15.14 7.51
CA PRO A 223 8.41 -14.76 6.23
C PRO A 223 7.62 -15.19 4.98
N ARG A 224 6.90 -16.32 5.02
CA ARG A 224 6.07 -16.78 3.89
C ARG A 224 4.76 -16.01 3.79
N LEU A 225 4.15 -15.68 4.93
CA LEU A 225 2.93 -14.86 4.95
C LEU A 225 3.23 -13.41 4.60
N SER A 226 4.34 -12.85 5.10
CA SER A 226 4.78 -11.50 4.74
C SER A 226 5.11 -11.40 3.26
N GLY A 227 5.86 -12.36 2.72
CA GLY A 227 6.14 -12.43 1.29
C GLY A 227 4.87 -12.55 0.44
N LEU A 228 3.85 -13.28 0.91
CA LEU A 228 2.55 -13.38 0.22
C LEU A 228 1.79 -12.05 0.26
N MET A 229 1.65 -11.41 1.42
CA MET A 229 0.97 -10.11 1.57
C MET A 229 1.64 -9.05 0.69
N TRP A 230 2.97 -8.96 0.75
CA TRP A 230 3.72 -8.01 -0.08
C TRP A 230 3.65 -8.34 -1.57
N THR A 231 3.54 -9.61 -1.96
CA THR A 231 3.28 -9.96 -3.36
C THR A 231 1.93 -9.42 -3.85
N GLN A 232 0.93 -9.33 -2.98
CA GLN A 232 -0.37 -8.74 -3.30
C GLN A 232 -0.27 -7.21 -3.43
N HIS A 233 0.39 -6.54 -2.48
CA HIS A 233 0.70 -5.10 -2.56
C HIS A 233 1.48 -4.76 -3.84
N TRP A 234 2.42 -5.62 -4.22
CA TRP A 234 3.16 -5.48 -5.46
C TRP A 234 2.25 -5.54 -6.68
N LEU A 235 1.32 -6.51 -6.77
CA LEU A 235 0.42 -6.60 -7.93
C LEU A 235 -0.53 -5.40 -8.00
N GLN A 236 -1.03 -4.93 -6.86
CA GLN A 236 -1.85 -3.73 -6.76
C GLN A 236 -1.17 -2.52 -7.41
N LEU A 237 0.05 -2.22 -6.98
CA LEU A 237 0.85 -1.14 -7.56
C LEU A 237 1.23 -1.41 -9.02
N ALA A 238 1.68 -2.62 -9.34
CA ALA A 238 2.10 -3.01 -10.69
C ALA A 238 0.95 -2.93 -11.70
N SER A 239 -0.28 -3.19 -11.25
CA SER A 239 -1.48 -3.09 -12.06
C SER A 239 -1.80 -1.64 -12.40
N LEU A 240 -1.73 -0.73 -11.41
CA LEU A 240 -1.89 0.71 -11.64
C LEU A 240 -0.81 1.23 -12.59
N GLU A 241 0.46 0.85 -12.39
CA GLU A 241 1.56 1.20 -13.29
C GLU A 241 1.29 0.74 -14.73
N ALA A 242 0.91 -0.52 -14.91
CA ALA A 242 0.66 -1.08 -16.24
C ALA A 242 -0.50 -0.36 -16.98
N ILE A 243 -1.54 0.04 -16.24
CA ILE A 243 -2.67 0.78 -16.79
C ILE A 243 -2.25 2.19 -17.19
N ILE A 244 -1.61 2.93 -16.27
CA ILE A 244 -1.15 4.31 -16.50
C ILE A 244 -0.16 4.35 -17.67
N LEU A 245 0.83 3.46 -17.66
CA LEU A 245 1.85 3.39 -18.70
C LEU A 245 1.24 3.04 -20.07
N GLY A 246 0.23 2.16 -20.11
CA GLY A 246 -0.49 1.84 -21.34
C GLY A 246 -1.30 3.00 -21.92
N GLU A 247 -1.80 3.91 -21.07
CA GLU A 247 -2.45 5.17 -21.50
C GLU A 247 -1.42 6.18 -22.03
N LEU A 248 -0.30 6.34 -21.31
CA LEU A 248 0.76 7.28 -21.67
C LEU A 248 1.48 6.87 -22.96
N ASP A 249 1.68 5.57 -23.15
CA ASP A 249 2.37 5.02 -24.30
C ASP A 249 1.78 3.66 -24.71
N LYS A 250 1.13 3.66 -25.87
CA LYS A 250 0.44 2.50 -26.44
C LYS A 250 1.36 1.30 -26.69
N GLN A 251 2.69 1.47 -26.74
CA GLN A 251 3.61 0.34 -26.85
C GLN A 251 3.54 -0.58 -25.62
N PHE A 252 3.10 -0.05 -24.48
CA PHE A 252 2.89 -0.78 -23.24
C PHE A 252 1.43 -1.21 -23.05
N ALA A 253 0.54 -0.98 -24.03
CA ALA A 253 -0.80 -1.52 -23.99
C ALA A 253 -0.74 -3.05 -23.89
N GLY A 254 -1.39 -3.63 -22.87
CA GLY A 254 -1.35 -5.07 -22.59
C GLY A 254 -0.28 -5.52 -21.59
N SER A 255 0.50 -4.60 -21.02
CA SER A 255 1.50 -4.88 -19.97
C SER A 255 0.94 -5.51 -18.70
N MET A 256 -0.38 -5.43 -18.49
CA MET A 256 -1.07 -6.14 -17.42
C MET A 256 -0.79 -7.65 -17.44
N SER A 257 -0.72 -8.26 -18.62
CA SER A 257 -0.41 -9.69 -18.76
C SER A 257 0.97 -10.06 -18.18
N VAL A 258 1.96 -9.17 -18.35
CA VAL A 258 3.31 -9.33 -17.81
C VAL A 258 3.29 -9.20 -16.28
N ALA A 259 2.57 -8.20 -15.74
CA ALA A 259 2.42 -8.04 -14.30
C ALA A 259 1.76 -9.26 -13.65
N MET A 260 0.70 -9.80 -14.27
CA MET A 260 0.01 -11.01 -13.83
C MET A 260 0.89 -12.25 -13.88
N GLU A 261 1.68 -12.45 -14.95
CA GLU A 261 2.63 -13.56 -15.04
C GLU A 261 3.68 -13.48 -13.91
N ARG A 262 4.25 -12.29 -13.70
CA ARG A 262 5.23 -12.05 -12.63
C ARG A 262 4.62 -12.29 -11.25
N PHE A 263 3.39 -11.87 -11.01
CA PHE A 263 2.67 -12.15 -9.77
C PHE A 263 2.56 -13.65 -9.51
N TRP A 264 2.13 -14.45 -10.49
CA TRP A 264 2.01 -15.89 -10.30
C TRP A 264 3.37 -16.58 -10.11
N ASN A 265 4.42 -16.07 -10.76
CA ASN A 265 5.79 -16.53 -10.52
C ASN A 265 6.23 -16.25 -9.07
N LYS A 266 5.86 -15.12 -8.47
CA LYS A 266 6.13 -14.79 -7.06
C LYS A 266 5.39 -15.72 -6.11
N VAL A 267 4.09 -15.88 -6.34
CA VAL A 267 3.21 -16.76 -5.55
C VAL A 267 3.75 -18.20 -5.55
N GLY A 268 4.27 -18.68 -6.68
CA GLY A 268 4.83 -20.02 -6.80
C GLY A 268 6.18 -20.23 -6.09
N THR A 269 6.84 -19.17 -5.63
CA THR A 269 8.17 -19.26 -5.02
C THR A 269 8.10 -19.35 -3.50
N ASP A 270 8.48 -20.51 -2.96
CA ASP A 270 8.66 -20.73 -1.52
C ASP A 270 10.06 -20.34 -1.01
N GLY A 271 10.74 -19.43 -1.71
CA GLY A 271 12.11 -18.97 -1.42
C GLY A 271 13.22 -19.54 -2.33
N GLY A 272 12.89 -20.07 -3.51
CA GLY A 272 13.84 -20.64 -4.49
C GLY A 272 14.07 -19.78 -5.74
N MET A 273 15.09 -20.16 -6.54
CA MET A 273 15.61 -19.54 -7.78
C MET A 273 14.54 -19.23 -8.83
N SER A 274 13.73 -18.20 -8.60
CA SER A 274 12.89 -17.57 -9.61
C SER A 274 13.54 -16.28 -10.08
N MET A 275 13.34 -15.97 -11.35
CA MET A 275 13.70 -14.68 -11.91
C MET A 275 12.94 -13.52 -11.24
N PHE A 276 11.80 -13.81 -10.62
CA PHE A 276 10.94 -12.85 -9.90
C PHE A 276 10.53 -13.43 -8.54
N PRO A 277 11.39 -13.42 -7.52
CA PRO A 277 11.05 -13.92 -6.19
C PRO A 277 9.96 -13.06 -5.53
N ALA A 278 9.27 -13.62 -4.53
CA ALA A 278 8.42 -12.86 -3.64
C ALA A 278 9.21 -11.72 -2.98
N PRO A 279 8.59 -10.55 -2.70
CA PRO A 279 9.28 -9.44 -2.03
C PRO A 279 9.80 -9.84 -0.65
N SER A 280 11.00 -9.38 -0.32
CA SER A 280 11.61 -9.43 1.01
C SER A 280 11.54 -8.09 1.75
N GLU A 281 11.11 -7.03 1.06
CA GLU A 281 10.81 -5.71 1.59
C GLU A 281 9.46 -5.21 1.06
N GLN A 282 8.77 -4.38 1.85
CA GLN A 282 7.49 -3.76 1.50
C GLN A 282 7.59 -3.02 0.14
N PRO A 283 6.78 -3.40 -0.87
CA PRO A 283 6.68 -2.68 -2.12
C PRO A 283 6.05 -1.31 -1.92
N LEU A 284 6.65 -0.30 -2.54
CA LEU A 284 6.23 1.10 -2.46
C LEU A 284 6.13 1.73 -3.86
N ALA A 285 5.19 2.66 -4.02
CA ALA A 285 4.81 3.24 -5.30
C ALA A 285 6.01 3.84 -6.07
N PRO A 286 6.94 4.61 -5.47
CA PRO A 286 8.09 5.13 -6.22
C PRO A 286 8.98 4.06 -6.87
N ALA A 287 8.96 2.83 -6.36
CA ALA A 287 9.72 1.71 -6.92
C ALA A 287 8.91 0.89 -7.94
N ILE A 288 7.64 0.62 -7.64
CA ILE A 288 6.80 -0.33 -8.41
C ILE A 288 5.86 0.37 -9.39
N ALA A 289 5.33 1.53 -9.01
CA ALA A 289 4.43 2.36 -9.80
C ALA A 289 4.94 3.81 -9.93
N PRO A 290 6.13 4.02 -10.52
CA PRO A 290 6.74 5.34 -10.62
C PRO A 290 5.91 6.34 -11.43
N ASP A 291 5.11 5.90 -12.42
CA ASP A 291 4.24 6.80 -13.17
C ASP A 291 3.04 7.25 -12.33
N LEU A 292 2.50 6.38 -11.47
CA LEU A 292 1.50 6.79 -10.46
C LEU A 292 2.06 7.90 -9.57
N TYR A 293 3.25 7.71 -9.01
CA TYR A 293 3.90 8.72 -8.17
C TYR A 293 4.19 10.02 -8.93
N THR A 294 4.51 9.94 -10.22
CA THR A 294 4.77 11.11 -11.06
C THR A 294 3.49 11.89 -11.36
N GLN A 295 2.39 11.20 -11.65
CA GLN A 295 1.10 11.81 -11.97
C GLN A 295 0.39 12.34 -10.73
N SER A 296 0.44 11.61 -9.62
CA SER A 296 -0.16 12.00 -8.34
C SER A 296 0.66 11.47 -7.16
N PRO A 297 1.60 12.28 -6.64
CA PRO A 297 2.37 11.93 -5.45
C PRO A 297 1.47 11.63 -4.25
N GLU A 298 0.42 12.43 -4.03
CA GLU A 298 -0.48 12.26 -2.88
C GLU A 298 -1.23 10.93 -2.92
N ALA A 299 -1.76 10.51 -4.08
CA ALA A 299 -2.41 9.20 -4.21
C ALA A 299 -1.41 8.06 -3.94
N ALA A 300 -0.19 8.15 -4.48
CA ALA A 300 0.86 7.17 -4.23
C ALA A 300 1.22 7.06 -2.75
N ILE A 301 1.30 8.18 -2.04
CA ILE A 301 1.61 8.22 -0.60
C ILE A 301 0.46 7.63 0.22
N ILE A 302 -0.79 7.89 -0.15
CA ILE A 302 -1.95 7.28 0.51
C ILE A 302 -1.90 5.75 0.37
N LEU A 303 -1.65 5.22 -0.82
CA LEU A 303 -1.54 3.77 -1.04
C LEU A 303 -0.37 3.16 -0.25
N ASP A 304 0.78 3.82 -0.26
CA ASP A 304 1.95 3.36 0.49
C ASP A 304 1.68 3.40 2.01
N ASN A 305 1.03 4.44 2.52
CA ASN A 305 0.64 4.51 3.92
C ASN A 305 -0.38 3.43 4.31
N LEU A 306 -1.33 3.08 3.43
CA LEU A 306 -2.25 1.96 3.66
C LEU A 306 -1.51 0.62 3.73
N ASN A 307 -0.64 0.34 2.75
CA ASN A 307 0.12 -0.91 2.72
C ASN A 307 1.10 -1.03 3.89
N ILE A 308 1.71 0.08 4.31
CA ILE A 308 2.56 0.11 5.50
C ILE A 308 1.73 -0.10 6.76
N LEU A 309 0.54 0.49 6.88
CA LEU A 309 -0.35 0.26 8.03
C LEU A 309 -0.68 -1.24 8.16
N GLU A 310 -1.01 -1.92 7.07
CA GLU A 310 -1.24 -3.37 7.10
C GLU A 310 -0.04 -4.15 7.62
N THR A 311 1.16 -3.84 7.14
CA THR A 311 2.39 -4.47 7.62
C THR A 311 2.66 -4.16 9.10
N VAL A 312 2.39 -2.94 9.55
CA VAL A 312 2.55 -2.54 10.96
C VAL A 312 1.56 -3.27 11.87
N LEU A 313 0.30 -3.43 11.44
CA LEU A 313 -0.68 -4.23 12.17
C LEU A 313 -0.25 -5.70 12.25
N ALA A 314 0.26 -6.26 11.14
CA ALA A 314 0.81 -7.61 11.13
C ALA A 314 2.04 -7.74 12.03
N ASP A 315 2.93 -6.74 12.06
CA ASP A 315 4.08 -6.70 12.96
C ASP A 315 3.64 -6.76 14.43
N ILE A 316 2.66 -5.93 14.83
CA ILE A 316 2.14 -5.91 16.20
C ILE A 316 1.52 -7.25 16.59
N LEU A 317 0.80 -7.89 15.67
CA LEU A 317 0.20 -9.20 15.89
C LEU A 317 1.25 -10.31 15.98
N ALA A 318 2.27 -10.25 15.13
CA ALA A 318 3.32 -11.26 15.03
C ALA A 318 4.34 -11.17 16.17
N TYR A 319 4.64 -9.97 16.65
CA TYR A 319 5.70 -9.75 17.63
C TYR A 319 5.39 -10.51 18.94
N PRO A 320 6.36 -11.26 19.48
CA PRO A 320 6.15 -12.09 20.66
C PRO A 320 6.02 -11.23 21.92
N ASN A 321 5.27 -11.71 22.91
CA ASN A 321 5.15 -11.09 24.24
C ASN A 321 4.69 -9.62 24.25
N VAL A 322 4.01 -9.15 23.19
CA VAL A 322 3.40 -7.82 23.18
C VAL A 322 2.26 -7.76 24.18
N MET A 323 2.38 -6.85 25.15
CA MET A 323 1.29 -6.46 26.04
C MET A 323 0.37 -5.46 25.33
N ASP A 324 -0.93 -5.57 25.60
CA ASP A 324 -1.98 -4.66 25.12
C ASP A 324 -1.95 -4.44 23.60
N ARG A 325 -1.94 -5.54 22.83
CA ARG A 325 -1.88 -5.52 21.36
C ARG A 325 -2.94 -4.61 20.73
N GLU A 326 -4.16 -4.65 21.23
CA GLU A 326 -5.27 -3.81 20.77
C GLU A 326 -4.91 -2.32 20.88
N ALA A 327 -4.47 -1.87 22.07
CA ALA A 327 -4.08 -0.48 22.29
C ALA A 327 -2.89 -0.05 21.40
N ARG A 328 -1.98 -0.96 21.08
CA ARG A 328 -0.86 -0.68 20.16
C ARG A 328 -1.31 -0.55 18.71
N MET A 329 -2.24 -1.40 18.28
CA MET A 329 -2.84 -1.28 16.95
C MET A 329 -3.63 0.03 16.84
N ASP A 330 -4.42 0.40 17.85
CA ASP A 330 -5.13 1.68 17.89
C ASP A 330 -4.17 2.88 17.83
N ALA A 331 -3.05 2.80 18.55
CA ALA A 331 -2.01 3.83 18.50
C ALA A 331 -1.36 3.92 17.11
N ALA A 332 -1.08 2.79 16.46
CA ALA A 332 -0.57 2.77 15.10
C ALA A 332 -1.59 3.40 14.14
N VAL A 333 -2.86 2.98 14.17
CA VAL A 333 -3.93 3.58 13.35
C VAL A 333 -4.02 5.08 13.56
N ALA A 334 -3.96 5.55 14.82
CA ALA A 334 -3.98 6.97 15.13
C ALA A 334 -2.83 7.73 14.42
N VAL A 335 -1.61 7.17 14.44
CA VAL A 335 -0.45 7.74 13.72
C VAL A 335 -0.70 7.81 12.22
N PHE A 336 -1.27 6.77 11.60
CA PHE A 336 -1.56 6.78 10.16
C PHE A 336 -2.72 7.70 9.78
N THR A 337 -3.69 7.90 10.67
CA THR A 337 -4.84 8.79 10.41
C THR A 337 -4.56 10.26 10.74
N ASP A 338 -3.44 10.58 11.42
CA ASP A 338 -3.07 11.94 11.77
C ASP A 338 -2.66 12.77 10.54
N LYS A 339 -3.44 13.82 10.26
CA LYS A 339 -3.22 14.78 9.17
C LYS A 339 -2.38 15.99 9.58
N ASN A 340 -2.11 16.14 10.88
CA ASN A 340 -1.45 17.31 11.46
C ASN A 340 -0.07 17.00 12.02
N SER A 341 0.48 15.82 11.71
CA SER A 341 1.78 15.40 12.22
C SER A 341 2.90 16.32 11.71
N ASP A 342 3.63 16.94 12.63
CA ASP A 342 4.83 17.75 12.34
C ASP A 342 5.99 16.92 11.74
N ALA A 343 5.85 15.58 11.71
CA ALA A 343 6.89 14.65 11.28
C ALA A 343 6.97 14.45 9.75
N VAL A 344 6.49 15.41 8.93
CA VAL A 344 6.46 15.29 7.46
C VAL A 344 7.87 15.06 6.91
N LEU A 345 8.10 13.87 6.32
CA LEU A 345 9.33 13.62 5.59
C LEU A 345 9.40 14.57 4.39
N LYS A 346 10.59 15.06 4.07
CA LYS A 346 10.78 15.79 2.81
C LYS A 346 10.60 14.80 1.66
N PRO A 347 10.15 15.25 0.46
CA PRO A 347 9.99 14.37 -0.70
C PRO A 347 11.23 13.52 -1.02
N LEU A 348 12.43 14.06 -0.79
CA LEU A 348 13.68 13.32 -0.97
C LEU A 348 13.85 12.21 0.07
N ASP A 349 13.51 12.46 1.34
CA ASP A 349 13.64 11.49 2.42
C ASP A 349 12.65 10.33 2.21
N TYR A 350 11.45 10.64 1.71
CA TYR A 350 10.50 9.62 1.27
C TYR A 350 11.03 8.76 0.13
N LEU A 351 11.58 9.37 -0.93
CA LEU A 351 12.15 8.61 -2.04
C LEU A 351 13.32 7.74 -1.59
N VAL A 352 14.18 8.24 -0.70
CA VAL A 352 15.25 7.45 -0.10
C VAL A 352 14.69 6.27 0.68
N PHE A 353 13.66 6.50 1.49
CA PHE A 353 12.99 5.46 2.25
C PHE A 353 12.31 4.42 1.34
N ALA A 354 11.58 4.87 0.32
CA ALA A 354 10.86 4.04 -0.62
C ALA A 354 11.80 3.19 -1.49
N LEU A 355 13.03 3.65 -1.71
CA LEU A 355 14.03 2.96 -2.52
C LEU A 355 15.10 2.24 -1.68
N ARG A 356 14.95 2.18 -0.34
CA ARG A 356 16.00 1.70 0.58
C ARG A 356 16.48 0.27 0.33
N GLY A 357 15.56 -0.65 0.00
CA GLY A 357 15.87 -2.06 -0.33
C GLY A 357 16.15 -2.28 -1.82
N GLY A 358 16.11 -1.22 -2.63
CA GLY A 358 16.10 -1.36 -4.07
C GLY A 358 14.83 -2.01 -4.60
N ILE A 359 14.71 -2.02 -5.94
CA ILE A 359 13.51 -2.53 -6.62
C ILE A 359 13.37 -4.04 -6.51
N TYR A 360 14.48 -4.79 -6.41
CA TYR A 360 14.46 -6.26 -6.42
C TYR A 360 13.94 -6.87 -5.13
N ASP A 361 14.33 -6.32 -3.99
CA ASP A 361 13.82 -6.76 -2.69
C ASP A 361 12.33 -6.42 -2.54
N GLN A 362 11.83 -5.45 -3.29
CA GLN A 362 10.41 -5.09 -3.40
C GLN A 362 9.64 -5.89 -4.45
N GLY A 363 10.23 -6.93 -5.06
CA GLY A 363 9.58 -7.77 -6.07
C GLY A 363 9.90 -7.42 -7.53
N GLY A 364 10.78 -6.45 -7.79
CA GLY A 364 11.19 -6.09 -9.14
C GLY A 364 10.18 -5.22 -9.90
N PRO A 365 10.51 -4.79 -11.13
CA PRO A 365 9.67 -3.87 -11.90
C PRO A 365 8.33 -4.48 -12.31
N ALA A 366 7.28 -3.67 -12.43
CA ALA A 366 5.95 -4.08 -12.88
C ALA A 366 5.96 -4.62 -14.32
N VAL A 367 6.50 -3.84 -15.26
CA VAL A 367 6.39 -4.09 -16.71
C VAL A 367 7.76 -4.29 -17.38
N GLY A 368 8.79 -3.53 -16.97
CA GLY A 368 10.08 -3.49 -17.67
C GLY A 368 11.00 -4.71 -17.52
N GLU A 369 12.01 -4.82 -18.39
CA GLU A 369 13.01 -5.90 -18.38
C GLU A 369 14.13 -5.67 -17.33
N LEU A 370 14.62 -6.77 -16.75
CA LEU A 370 15.69 -6.80 -15.74
C LEU A 370 17.04 -6.18 -16.21
N SER A 371 17.26 -6.08 -17.53
CA SER A 371 18.52 -5.60 -18.12
C SER A 371 18.57 -4.09 -18.36
N ARG A 372 17.44 -3.37 -18.28
CA ARG A 372 17.38 -1.92 -18.47
C ARG A 372 16.29 -1.34 -17.59
N SER A 373 16.69 -0.51 -16.62
CA SER A 373 15.73 0.31 -15.86
C SER A 373 14.85 1.12 -16.83
N GLU A 374 13.53 1.03 -16.71
CA GLU A 374 12.57 1.83 -17.49
C GLU A 374 12.81 3.34 -17.34
N ARG A 375 13.45 3.73 -16.22
CA ARG A 375 13.96 5.08 -15.97
C ARG A 375 14.94 5.57 -17.04
N ASN A 376 15.65 4.66 -17.72
CA ASN A 376 16.56 4.99 -18.82
C ASN A 376 15.88 4.91 -20.19
N ARG A 377 14.78 4.16 -20.31
CA ARG A 377 14.05 3.96 -21.58
C ARG A 377 13.18 5.17 -21.91
N SER A 378 12.47 5.71 -20.91
CA SER A 378 11.68 6.94 -21.07
C SER A 378 12.55 8.17 -21.33
N ARG A 379 13.76 8.23 -20.76
CA ARG A 379 14.74 9.30 -21.01
C ARG A 379 15.30 9.29 -22.42
N ASP A 380 15.57 8.10 -22.96
CA ASP A 380 15.98 7.92 -24.37
C ASP A 380 14.84 8.26 -25.33
N ALA A 381 13.60 7.87 -25.01
CA ALA A 381 12.40 8.21 -25.81
C ALA A 381 12.06 9.71 -25.78
N MET A 382 12.37 10.42 -24.67
CA MET A 382 12.21 11.87 -24.53
C MET A 382 13.37 12.71 -25.10
N GLY A 383 14.36 12.09 -25.77
CA GLY A 383 15.42 12.81 -26.48
C GLY A 383 16.38 13.63 -25.59
N MET A 384 16.43 13.36 -24.29
CA MET A 384 17.30 14.09 -23.36
C MET A 384 18.73 13.55 -23.40
N VAL A 385 19.50 14.00 -24.39
CA VAL A 385 20.94 13.73 -24.51
C VAL A 385 21.69 14.47 -23.40
N HIS A 386 22.50 13.74 -22.62
CA HIS A 386 23.43 14.35 -21.67
C HIS A 386 24.42 15.25 -22.42
N VAL A 387 24.39 16.56 -22.16
CA VAL A 387 25.55 17.42 -22.39
C VAL A 387 26.59 17.00 -21.35
N ALA A 388 27.54 16.18 -21.78
CA ALA A 388 28.72 15.88 -20.99
C ALA A 388 29.51 17.19 -20.81
N THR A 389 29.45 17.79 -19.63
CA THR A 389 30.49 18.73 -19.20
C THR A 389 31.77 17.93 -19.01
N MET A 390 32.63 17.94 -20.03
CA MET A 390 34.05 17.62 -19.86
C MET A 390 34.67 18.66 -18.93
N LYS A 391 35.42 18.18 -17.93
CA LYS A 391 36.49 18.96 -17.30
C LYS A 391 37.78 18.74 -18.08
#